data_AF-A0A2U1NW60-F1
#
_entry.id   AF-A0A2U1NW60-F1
#
_cell.length_a   1.000
_cell.length_b   1.000
_cell.length_c   1.000
_cell.angle_alpha   90.00
_cell.angle_beta   90.00
_cell.angle_gamma   90.00
#
_symmetry.space_group_name_H-M   'P 1'
#
loop_
_entity.id
_entity.type
_entity.pdbx_description
1 polymer ?
#
loop_
_entity_poly.entity_id
_entity_poly.type
_entity_poly.pdbx_seq_one_letter_code
_entity_poly.pdbx_strand_id
1 'polypeptide(L)'
;MVNKVEGYFPKENILKNEYDYVHNAVLPDPDNQSGWFYHLWLLDQTVRVDMPTLVSSSPPHGSNVNQSTFHVVLYFSEPVEEGQIIKRISLTDGNFCSIDTNSNRTALIKSYFESSSDFEDPVSSKWKSEMIASGIEHFRDALKWEERKIVKLTLARLLMACDAVKSTGSPKLANVEEVLQLYTILMKLDPPHNQYYKDEYSLVLFKQVTSSKESLLKYCWQYKDSTSSNITDCLCLRLNNLSLSRIGSFERLLWVQSLDLSHNQLHSIEGLEALQLLSCLNLRHNKLSSFMALDPLRFLKSSLKVLDISYNEIGVHTVDTRRYLCSSPMSHTLDYDTKFEEFANGDAKSVNFWDAYSIFGGLSLIQLDIVGNVAVDERFVQFLVKLMHGLKWLDGEELN
;
A
#
# COMPACT_ATOMS: atom_id res chain seq x y z
N MET A 1 24.22 -36.45 4.51
CA MET A 1 24.80 -36.15 3.19
C MET A 1 23.70 -36.35 2.16
N VAL A 2 23.15 -35.26 1.62
CA VAL A 2 22.16 -35.33 0.53
C VAL A 2 22.95 -35.49 -0.78
N ASN A 3 22.79 -36.61 -1.46
CA ASN A 3 23.36 -36.83 -2.78
C ASN A 3 22.73 -35.82 -3.76
N LYS A 4 23.52 -34.85 -4.26
CA LYS A 4 23.10 -33.99 -5.38
C LYS A 4 22.98 -34.87 -6.62
N VAL A 5 21.80 -34.85 -7.25
CA VAL A 5 21.49 -35.58 -8.48
C VAL A 5 22.39 -35.06 -9.62
N GLU A 6 22.97 -35.95 -10.42
CA GLU A 6 23.72 -35.59 -11.63
C GLU A 6 22.83 -34.76 -12.57
N GLY A 7 23.32 -33.58 -12.96
CA GLY A 7 22.56 -32.61 -13.77
C GLY A 7 21.92 -31.46 -12.99
N TYR A 8 21.98 -31.46 -11.65
CA TYR A 8 21.56 -30.30 -10.86
C TYR A 8 22.65 -29.23 -10.86
N PHE A 9 22.52 -28.23 -11.73
CA PHE A 9 23.34 -27.02 -11.67
C PHE A 9 22.81 -26.07 -10.60
N PRO A 10 23.69 -25.41 -9.82
CA PRO A 10 23.26 -24.34 -8.93
C PRO A 10 22.46 -23.29 -9.71
N LYS A 11 21.31 -22.86 -9.16
CA LYS A 11 20.43 -21.82 -9.73
C LYS A 11 21.23 -20.58 -10.15
N GLU A 12 22.27 -20.23 -9.40
CA GLU A 12 23.25 -19.19 -9.69
C GLU A 12 23.94 -19.34 -11.06
N ASN A 13 24.45 -20.53 -11.40
CA ASN A 13 25.18 -20.74 -12.64
C ASN A 13 24.27 -20.65 -13.87
N ILE A 14 23.04 -21.13 -13.75
CA ILE A 14 22.03 -21.03 -14.81
C ILE A 14 21.65 -19.56 -15.01
N LEU A 15 21.25 -18.87 -13.93
CA LEU A 15 20.79 -17.49 -14.01
C LEU A 15 21.87 -16.53 -14.52
N LYS A 16 23.13 -16.73 -14.14
CA LYS A 16 24.25 -15.92 -14.63
C LYS A 16 24.43 -16.05 -16.14
N ASN A 17 24.42 -17.27 -16.66
CA ASN A 17 24.55 -17.52 -18.10
C ASN A 17 23.36 -16.96 -18.90
N GLU A 18 22.13 -17.17 -18.41
CA GLU A 18 20.92 -16.63 -19.06
C GLU A 18 20.93 -15.10 -19.08
N TYR A 19 21.42 -14.46 -18.01
CA TYR A 19 21.57 -13.01 -17.96
C TYR A 19 22.55 -12.52 -19.04
N ASP A 20 23.70 -13.17 -19.20
CA ASP A 20 24.69 -12.84 -20.24
C ASP A 20 24.11 -13.01 -21.67
N TYR A 21 23.29 -14.04 -21.90
CA TYR A 21 22.63 -14.24 -23.20
C TYR A 21 21.61 -13.15 -23.51
N VAL A 22 20.76 -12.81 -22.54
CA VAL A 22 19.76 -11.76 -22.71
C VAL A 22 20.39 -10.39 -22.85
N HIS A 23 21.48 -10.14 -22.14
CA HIS A 23 22.25 -8.91 -22.21
C HIS A 23 22.66 -8.56 -23.64
N ASN A 24 23.09 -9.57 -24.40
CA ASN A 24 23.47 -9.40 -25.81
C ASN A 24 22.27 -9.22 -26.76
N ALA A 25 21.05 -9.57 -26.33
CA ALA A 25 19.85 -9.57 -27.15
C ALA A 25 18.93 -8.35 -26.94
N VAL A 26 19.04 -7.63 -25.82
CA VAL A 26 18.12 -6.52 -25.45
C VAL A 26 18.39 -5.21 -26.19
N LEU A 27 19.62 -4.99 -26.67
CA LEU A 27 20.06 -3.74 -27.31
C LEU A 27 20.05 -3.72 -28.86
N PRO A 28 20.27 -4.83 -29.59
CA PRO A 28 20.45 -4.78 -31.05
C PRO A 28 19.21 -4.38 -31.86
N ASP A 29 18.00 -4.68 -31.40
CA ASP A 29 16.76 -4.49 -32.18
C ASP A 29 15.72 -3.66 -31.40
N PRO A 30 15.38 -2.43 -31.87
CA PRO A 30 14.43 -1.55 -31.20
C PRO A 30 12.97 -2.03 -31.23
N ASP A 31 12.59 -2.87 -32.20
CA ASP A 31 11.22 -3.37 -32.33
C ASP A 31 11.03 -4.71 -31.59
N ASN A 32 12.14 -5.40 -31.29
CA ASN A 32 12.12 -6.68 -30.60
C ASN A 32 12.13 -6.52 -29.07
N GLN A 33 10.95 -6.49 -28.47
CA GLN A 33 10.78 -6.40 -27.01
C GLN A 33 10.95 -7.75 -26.29
N SER A 34 11.12 -8.87 -27.00
CA SER A 34 11.13 -10.21 -26.39
C SER A 34 12.30 -10.43 -25.43
N GLY A 35 13.49 -9.95 -25.79
CA GLY A 35 14.67 -9.98 -24.91
C GLY A 35 14.43 -9.23 -23.60
N TRP A 36 13.65 -8.14 -23.65
CA TRP A 36 13.31 -7.36 -22.47
C TRP A 36 12.35 -8.09 -21.53
N PHE A 37 11.33 -8.79 -22.05
CA PHE A 37 10.45 -9.61 -21.21
C PHE A 37 11.23 -10.70 -20.48
N TYR A 38 12.20 -11.32 -21.16
CA TYR A 38 13.03 -12.34 -20.54
C TYR A 38 14.02 -11.75 -19.52
N HIS A 39 14.59 -10.57 -19.79
CA HIS A 39 15.40 -9.82 -18.83
C HIS A 39 14.63 -9.48 -17.54
N LEU A 40 13.39 -9.02 -17.69
CA LEU A 40 12.52 -8.69 -16.55
C LEU A 40 12.20 -9.92 -15.71
N TRP A 41 11.91 -11.05 -16.37
CA TRP A 41 11.68 -12.31 -15.69
C TRP A 41 12.93 -12.76 -14.91
N LEU A 42 14.12 -12.70 -15.52
CA LEU A 42 15.38 -13.02 -14.86
C LEU A 42 15.64 -12.12 -13.64
N LEU A 43 15.39 -10.81 -13.77
CA LEU A 43 15.49 -9.87 -12.64
C LEU A 43 14.56 -10.24 -11.49
N ASP A 44 13.29 -10.57 -11.76
CA ASP A 44 12.34 -11.01 -10.73
C ASP A 44 12.84 -12.27 -10.00
N GLN A 45 13.44 -13.23 -10.71
CA GLN A 45 14.03 -14.42 -10.09
C GLN A 45 15.22 -14.11 -9.18
N THR A 46 15.88 -12.95 -9.36
CA THR A 46 17.06 -12.55 -8.57
C THR A 46 16.69 -11.75 -7.32
N VAL A 47 15.63 -10.94 -7.40
CA VAL A 47 15.17 -10.07 -6.30
C VAL A 47 14.29 -10.84 -5.30
N ARG A 48 13.62 -11.92 -5.74
CA ARG A 48 12.83 -12.75 -4.82
C ARG A 48 13.73 -13.40 -3.76
N VAL A 49 13.34 -13.20 -2.50
CA VAL A 49 13.89 -13.89 -1.33
C VAL A 49 13.34 -15.31 -1.37
N ASP A 50 14.20 -16.32 -1.44
CA ASP A 50 13.80 -17.74 -1.51
C ASP A 50 13.20 -18.25 -0.16
N MET A 51 13.19 -17.40 0.88
CA MET A 51 12.66 -17.67 2.22
C MET A 51 11.47 -16.76 2.56
N PRO A 52 10.39 -17.30 3.18
CA PRO A 52 9.31 -16.47 3.67
C PRO A 52 9.83 -15.47 4.72
N THR A 53 9.71 -14.18 4.43
CA THR A 53 10.10 -13.12 5.35
C THR A 53 9.01 -12.96 6.41
N LEU A 54 9.36 -13.10 7.68
CA LEU A 54 8.44 -12.82 8.78
C LEU A 54 8.18 -11.30 8.82
N VAL A 55 7.02 -10.88 8.32
CA VAL A 55 6.65 -9.46 8.19
C VAL A 55 6.21 -8.85 9.54
N SER A 56 5.65 -9.68 10.43
CA SER A 56 5.43 -9.35 11.83
C SER A 56 5.24 -10.62 12.66
N SER A 57 5.61 -10.59 13.94
CA SER A 57 5.20 -11.61 14.91
C SER A 57 4.73 -10.92 16.19
N SER A 58 3.60 -11.39 16.73
CA SER A 58 3.16 -11.03 18.08
C SER A 58 3.06 -12.29 18.94
N PRO A 59 3.78 -12.38 20.07
CA PRO A 59 4.73 -11.39 20.58
C PRO A 59 6.03 -11.32 19.75
N PRO A 60 6.85 -10.25 19.90
CA PRO A 60 8.11 -10.08 19.18
C PRO A 60 9.10 -11.21 19.45
N HIS A 61 9.99 -11.48 18.50
CA HIS A 61 11.04 -12.49 18.65
C HIS A 61 11.93 -12.16 19.87
N GLY A 62 12.21 -13.16 20.72
CA GLY A 62 12.96 -12.97 21.98
C GLY A 62 12.09 -12.77 23.23
N SER A 63 10.77 -12.72 23.06
CA SER A 63 9.83 -12.76 24.19
C SER A 63 9.94 -14.11 24.91
N ASN A 64 10.19 -14.09 26.21
CA ASN A 64 10.36 -15.29 27.03
C ASN A 64 8.97 -15.88 27.35
N VAL A 65 8.43 -16.70 26.45
CA VAL A 65 7.09 -17.29 26.61
C VAL A 65 7.17 -18.56 27.45
N ASN A 66 7.29 -18.38 28.76
CA ASN A 66 7.41 -19.48 29.71
C ASN A 66 6.05 -19.95 30.27
N GLN A 67 5.02 -20.06 29.45
CA GLN A 67 3.71 -20.56 29.87
C GLN A 67 3.05 -21.43 28.79
N SER A 68 2.66 -22.64 29.20
CA SER A 68 1.99 -23.70 28.43
C SER A 68 0.51 -23.42 28.11
N THR A 69 0.08 -22.16 28.28
CA THR A 69 -1.25 -21.64 27.96
C THR A 69 -1.08 -20.22 27.45
N PHE A 70 -1.42 -19.98 26.18
CA PHE A 70 -1.39 -18.64 25.61
C PHE A 70 -2.73 -17.96 25.92
N HIS A 71 -2.70 -16.95 26.80
CA HIS A 71 -3.80 -16.00 26.88
C HIS A 71 -3.66 -15.04 25.71
N VAL A 72 -4.64 -15.03 24.80
CA VAL A 72 -4.79 -13.93 23.85
C VAL A 72 -5.18 -12.70 24.67
N VAL A 73 -4.20 -11.83 24.95
CA VAL A 73 -4.43 -10.56 25.61
C VAL A 73 -4.73 -9.53 24.53
N LEU A 74 -6.02 -9.24 24.37
CA LEU A 74 -6.47 -8.07 23.63
C LEU A 74 -6.19 -6.84 24.50
N TYR A 75 -5.20 -6.05 24.10
CA TYR A 75 -4.98 -4.74 24.70
C TYR A 75 -6.07 -3.79 24.19
N PHE A 76 -7.11 -3.61 24.99
CA PHE A 76 -7.95 -2.43 24.90
C PHE A 76 -7.38 -1.42 25.89
N SER A 77 -7.07 -0.23 25.42
CA SER A 77 -6.51 0.84 26.27
C SER A 77 -7.47 1.25 27.39
N GLU A 78 -8.77 0.97 27.24
CA GLU A 78 -9.87 1.22 28.20
C GLU A 78 -11.04 0.25 27.99
N PRO A 79 -12.00 0.12 28.94
CA PRO A 79 -13.22 -0.68 28.74
C PRO A 79 -14.03 -0.22 27.52
N VAL A 80 -14.58 -1.18 26.77
CA VAL A 80 -15.56 -0.93 25.69
C VAL A 80 -16.90 -0.55 26.33
N GLU A 81 -17.03 0.73 26.71
CA GLU A 81 -18.33 1.31 27.04
C GLU A 81 -19.02 1.76 25.75
N GLU A 82 -20.13 1.09 25.43
CA GLU A 82 -21.03 1.38 24.29
C GLU A 82 -21.75 2.74 24.38
N GLY A 83 -21.42 3.58 25.38
CA GLY A 83 -22.19 4.76 25.77
C GLY A 83 -21.48 6.11 25.67
N GLN A 84 -20.27 6.21 25.11
CA GLN A 84 -19.61 7.52 25.00
C GLN A 84 -20.12 8.32 23.79
N ILE A 85 -20.34 9.62 24.01
CA ILE A 85 -20.63 10.61 22.98
C ILE A 85 -19.38 10.77 22.13
N ILE A 86 -19.30 10.03 21.02
CA ILE A 86 -18.21 10.14 20.06
C ILE A 86 -18.37 11.46 19.33
N LYS A 87 -17.62 12.47 19.77
CA LYS A 87 -17.49 13.74 19.05
C LYS A 87 -16.97 13.47 17.64
N ARG A 88 -17.52 14.18 16.66
CA ARG A 88 -17.06 14.15 15.27
C ARG A 88 -15.55 14.37 15.20
N ILE A 89 -14.85 13.54 14.43
CA ILE A 89 -13.42 13.73 14.15
C ILE A 89 -13.32 14.60 12.90
N SER A 90 -12.74 15.79 13.05
CA SER A 90 -12.53 16.68 11.90
C SER A 90 -11.12 16.51 11.36
N LEU A 91 -11.01 15.93 10.17
CA LEU A 91 -9.75 15.62 9.49
C LEU A 91 -9.10 16.82 8.78
N THR A 92 -9.51 18.03 9.15
CA THR A 92 -8.96 19.29 8.64
C THR A 92 -7.59 19.62 9.24
N ASP A 93 -6.71 20.24 8.45
CA ASP A 93 -5.33 20.61 8.84
C ASP A 93 -5.24 21.38 10.16
N GLY A 94 -6.22 22.22 10.48
CA GLY A 94 -6.26 23.01 11.71
C GLY A 94 -6.22 22.18 13.00
N ASN A 95 -6.59 20.91 12.95
CA ASN A 95 -6.69 20.04 14.12
C ASN A 95 -5.44 19.19 14.38
N PHE A 96 -4.39 19.33 13.59
CA PHE A 96 -3.18 18.56 13.74
C PHE A 96 -1.99 19.43 14.15
N CYS A 97 -1.13 18.88 15.02
CA CYS A 97 0.14 19.49 15.42
C CYS A 97 1.30 18.53 15.17
N SER A 98 2.49 19.10 14.97
CA SER A 98 3.72 18.34 14.79
C SER A 98 4.10 17.61 16.08
N ILE A 99 4.67 16.41 15.93
CA ILE A 99 5.05 15.57 17.06
C ILE A 99 6.43 15.98 17.58
N ASP A 100 6.57 16.00 18.91
CA ASP A 100 7.88 16.03 19.55
C ASP A 100 8.56 14.65 19.40
N THR A 101 9.66 14.62 18.64
CA THR A 101 10.42 13.41 18.32
C THR A 101 11.01 12.69 19.55
N ASN A 102 11.04 13.34 20.71
CA ASN A 102 11.49 12.75 21.98
C ASN A 102 10.37 12.15 22.84
N SER A 103 9.11 12.23 22.39
CA SER A 103 7.98 11.68 23.12
C SER A 103 7.95 10.14 23.08
N ASN A 104 7.58 9.51 24.20
CA ASN A 104 7.31 8.07 24.31
C ASN A 104 6.28 7.56 23.28
N ARG A 105 5.49 8.47 22.66
CA ARG A 105 4.52 8.14 21.60
C ARG A 105 5.17 7.61 20.30
N THR A 106 6.46 7.85 20.09
CA THR A 106 7.22 7.30 18.94
C THR A 106 7.85 5.93 19.23
N ALA A 107 7.66 5.38 20.44
CA ALA A 107 8.26 4.12 20.86
C ALA A 107 7.78 2.92 20.02
N LEU A 108 6.51 2.91 19.58
CA LEU A 108 5.96 1.87 18.70
C LEU A 108 6.68 1.84 17.34
N ILE A 109 6.94 3.01 16.76
CA ILE A 109 7.73 3.13 15.53
C ILE A 109 9.16 2.65 15.79
N LYS A 110 9.75 3.05 16.92
CA LYS A 110 11.10 2.63 17.30
C LYS A 110 11.24 1.11 17.39
N SER A 111 10.35 0.42 18.10
CA SER A 111 10.37 -1.04 18.20
C SER A 111 10.17 -1.72 16.85
N TYR A 112 9.35 -1.13 15.97
CA TYR A 112 9.09 -1.69 14.65
C TYR A 112 10.36 -1.70 13.78
N PHE A 113 11.07 -0.57 13.70
CA PHE A 113 12.32 -0.46 12.95
C PHE A 113 13.50 -1.21 13.60
N GLU A 114 13.44 -1.56 14.89
CA GLU A 114 14.47 -2.32 15.61
C GLU A 114 14.28 -3.85 15.53
N SER A 115 13.08 -4.33 15.19
CA SER A 115 12.73 -5.77 15.19
C SER A 115 13.06 -6.55 13.92
N SER A 116 13.55 -5.92 12.84
CA SER A 116 13.91 -6.62 11.60
C SER A 116 15.27 -7.32 11.76
N SER A 117 15.30 -8.55 12.27
CA SER A 117 16.49 -9.40 12.29
C SER A 117 16.59 -10.24 11.01
N ASP A 118 17.73 -10.13 10.33
CA ASP A 118 18.05 -10.77 9.06
C ASP A 118 18.16 -12.30 9.15
N PHE A 119 17.52 -13.00 8.21
CA PHE A 119 17.85 -14.38 7.85
C PHE A 119 18.19 -14.43 6.36
N GLU A 120 19.45 -14.25 6.00
CA GLU A 120 19.94 -14.70 4.68
C GLU A 120 21.37 -15.24 4.73
N ASP A 121 21.60 -16.22 3.85
CA ASP A 121 22.86 -16.92 3.62
C ASP A 121 23.85 -16.03 2.84
N PRO A 122 25.04 -15.70 3.37
CA PRO A 122 25.97 -14.72 2.80
C PRO A 122 26.48 -15.04 1.38
N VAL A 123 26.39 -16.30 0.95
CA VAL A 123 26.87 -16.73 -0.38
C VAL A 123 25.80 -16.47 -1.47
N SER A 124 24.52 -16.54 -1.11
CA SER A 124 23.38 -16.27 -2.00
C SER A 124 23.29 -14.80 -2.45
N SER A 125 23.69 -13.87 -1.58
CA SER A 125 23.53 -12.44 -1.81
C SER A 125 24.63 -11.81 -2.68
N LYS A 126 25.84 -12.38 -2.70
CA LYS A 126 26.99 -11.79 -3.39
C LYS A 126 26.84 -11.78 -4.91
N TRP A 127 26.54 -12.92 -5.53
CA TRP A 127 26.42 -13.00 -6.99
C TRP A 127 25.23 -12.17 -7.52
N LYS A 128 24.12 -12.11 -6.76
CA LYS A 128 22.96 -11.24 -7.06
C LYS A 128 23.39 -9.78 -7.12
N SER A 129 24.16 -9.34 -6.11
CA SER A 129 24.64 -7.95 -6.03
C SER A 129 25.61 -7.58 -7.16
N GLU A 130 26.52 -8.49 -7.54
CA GLU A 130 27.48 -8.30 -8.64
C GLU A 130 26.78 -8.23 -10.00
N MET A 131 25.80 -9.11 -10.23
CA MET A 131 25.03 -9.15 -11.47
C MET A 131 24.21 -7.86 -11.68
N ILE A 132 23.52 -7.39 -10.64
CA ILE A 132 22.77 -6.13 -10.69
C ILE A 132 23.71 -4.94 -10.91
N ALA A 133 24.88 -4.92 -10.26
CA ALA A 133 25.87 -3.85 -10.43
C ALA A 133 26.39 -3.76 -11.87
N SER A 134 26.75 -4.91 -12.47
CA SER A 134 27.17 -5.00 -13.87
C SER A 134 26.06 -4.50 -14.81
N GLY A 135 24.81 -4.90 -14.56
CA GLY A 135 23.65 -4.39 -15.31
C GLY A 135 23.54 -2.86 -15.26
N ILE A 136 23.66 -2.27 -14.06
CA ILE A 136 23.58 -0.81 -13.89
C ILE A 136 24.65 -0.08 -14.70
N GLU A 137 25.91 -0.54 -14.66
CA GLU A 137 27.00 0.07 -15.43
C GLU A 137 26.70 0.06 -16.92
N HIS A 138 26.24 -1.08 -17.43
CA HIS A 138 25.94 -1.24 -18.84
C HIS A 138 24.79 -0.34 -19.31
N PHE A 139 23.68 -0.29 -18.57
CA PHE A 139 22.55 0.56 -18.94
C PHE A 139 22.86 2.05 -18.77
N ARG A 140 23.76 2.44 -17.85
CA ARG A 140 24.28 3.81 -17.78
C ARG A 140 25.15 4.16 -18.98
N ASP A 141 25.96 3.23 -19.48
CA ASP A 141 26.74 3.43 -20.70
C ASP A 141 25.85 3.53 -21.94
N ALA A 142 24.80 2.70 -22.04
CA ALA A 142 23.83 2.78 -23.12
C ALA A 142 23.13 4.15 -23.18
N LEU A 143 22.81 4.75 -22.03
CA LEU A 143 22.20 6.10 -21.98
C LEU A 143 23.07 7.21 -22.58
N LYS A 144 24.41 7.03 -22.68
CA LYS A 144 25.29 8.01 -23.32
C LYS A 144 25.08 8.12 -24.82
N TRP A 145 24.61 7.04 -25.44
CA TRP A 145 24.47 6.91 -26.88
C TRP A 145 23.01 6.80 -27.31
N GLU A 146 22.09 6.54 -26.37
CA GLU A 146 20.72 6.15 -26.68
C GLU A 146 19.68 6.64 -25.65
N GLU A 147 18.74 7.49 -26.09
CA GLU A 147 17.70 8.04 -25.20
C GLU A 147 16.45 7.14 -25.03
N ARG A 148 16.51 5.86 -25.41
CA ARG A 148 15.35 4.96 -25.43
C ARG A 148 14.66 4.81 -24.06
N LYS A 149 13.32 4.77 -24.08
CA LYS A 149 12.48 4.56 -22.88
C LYS A 149 12.78 3.24 -22.16
N ILE A 150 13.09 2.19 -22.91
CA ILE A 150 13.34 0.86 -22.35
C ILE A 150 14.62 0.81 -21.51
N VAL A 151 15.65 1.55 -21.94
CA VAL A 151 16.94 1.67 -21.24
C VAL A 151 16.72 2.41 -19.91
N LYS A 152 15.99 3.52 -19.93
CA LYS A 152 15.64 4.29 -18.72
C LYS A 152 14.79 3.50 -17.73
N LEU A 153 13.77 2.80 -18.22
CA LEU A 153 12.90 1.95 -17.38
C LEU A 153 13.67 0.78 -16.76
N THR A 154 14.54 0.14 -17.56
CA THR A 154 15.35 -0.98 -17.07
C THR A 154 16.37 -0.50 -16.04
N LEU A 155 17.03 0.63 -16.27
CA LEU A 155 17.93 1.24 -15.30
C LEU A 155 17.20 1.56 -13.99
N ALA A 156 16.02 2.18 -14.05
CA ALA A 156 15.23 2.49 -12.86
C ALA A 156 14.93 1.21 -12.02
N ARG A 157 14.55 0.12 -12.69
CA ARG A 157 14.29 -1.18 -12.03
C ARG A 157 15.56 -1.81 -11.45
N LEU A 158 16.68 -1.75 -12.17
CA LEU A 158 17.97 -2.26 -11.68
C LEU A 158 18.46 -1.50 -10.44
N LEU A 159 18.32 -0.18 -10.43
CA LEU A 159 18.65 0.66 -9.28
C LEU A 159 17.78 0.29 -8.06
N MET A 160 16.47 0.08 -8.26
CA MET A 160 15.56 -0.36 -7.21
C MET A 160 15.88 -1.76 -6.69
N ALA A 161 16.24 -2.69 -7.59
CA ALA A 161 16.70 -4.04 -7.24
C ALA A 161 18.01 -4.00 -6.45
N CYS A 162 18.95 -3.13 -6.84
CA CYS A 162 20.21 -2.91 -6.14
C CYS A 162 19.97 -2.43 -4.70
N ASP A 163 19.05 -1.48 -4.52
CA ASP A 163 18.69 -0.99 -3.18
C ASP A 163 18.00 -2.06 -2.34
N ALA A 164 17.24 -2.99 -2.94
CA ALA A 164 16.63 -4.11 -2.23
C ALA A 164 17.65 -5.18 -1.81
N VAL A 165 18.61 -5.53 -2.67
CA VAL A 165 19.66 -6.52 -2.36
C VAL A 165 20.66 -5.98 -1.34
N LYS A 166 20.95 -4.67 -1.35
CA LYS A 166 21.88 -4.04 -0.40
C LYS A 166 21.26 -3.73 0.97
N SER A 167 19.93 -3.81 1.14
CA SER A 167 19.24 -3.34 2.35
C SER A 167 19.16 -4.35 3.51
N THR A 168 20.10 -5.31 3.62
CA THR A 168 20.18 -6.28 4.75
C THR A 168 20.68 -5.61 6.04
N GLY A 169 19.99 -4.56 6.49
CA GLY A 169 20.35 -3.76 7.67
C GLY A 169 19.62 -2.43 7.69
N SER A 170 20.19 -1.38 7.07
CA SER A 170 19.53 -0.07 6.93
C SER A 170 19.35 0.25 5.44
N PRO A 171 18.13 0.58 4.98
CA PRO A 171 17.89 0.86 3.58
C PRO A 171 18.48 2.23 3.24
N LYS A 172 19.77 2.26 2.89
CA LYS A 172 20.38 3.39 2.17
C LYS A 172 19.80 3.39 0.77
N LEU A 173 18.69 4.10 0.59
CA LEU A 173 18.04 4.38 -0.69
C LEU A 173 18.91 5.36 -1.51
N ALA A 174 20.13 4.92 -1.86
CA ALA A 174 21.14 5.76 -2.49
C ALA A 174 20.76 6.16 -3.92
N ASN A 175 19.93 5.33 -4.58
CA ASN A 175 19.60 5.51 -5.99
C ASN A 175 18.20 6.11 -6.21
N VAL A 176 17.45 6.42 -5.16
CA VAL A 176 16.05 6.89 -5.29
C VAL A 176 15.91 8.15 -6.11
N GLU A 177 16.78 9.13 -5.88
CA GLU A 177 16.69 10.41 -6.58
C GLU A 177 16.86 10.22 -8.09
N GLU A 178 17.82 9.36 -8.50
CA GLU A 178 18.02 8.99 -9.90
C GLU A 178 16.79 8.26 -10.46
N VAL A 179 16.21 7.33 -9.70
CA VAL A 179 15.01 6.57 -10.11
C VAL A 179 13.80 7.48 -10.31
N LEU A 180 13.54 8.41 -9.38
CA LEU A 180 12.44 9.38 -9.47
C LEU A 180 12.62 10.30 -10.69
N GLN A 181 13.86 10.73 -10.98
CA GLN A 181 14.18 11.51 -12.17
C GLN A 181 13.95 10.70 -13.46
N LEU A 182 14.37 9.43 -13.50
CA LEU A 182 14.13 8.55 -14.63
C LEU A 182 12.63 8.40 -14.92
N TYR A 183 11.79 8.17 -13.89
CA TYR A 183 10.35 8.09 -14.09
C TYR A 183 9.73 9.42 -14.53
N THR A 184 10.23 10.55 -14.01
CA THR A 184 9.81 11.89 -14.47
C THR A 184 10.09 12.11 -15.95
N ILE A 185 11.24 11.64 -16.44
CA ILE A 185 11.60 11.68 -17.86
C ILE A 185 10.71 10.73 -18.67
N LEU A 186 10.50 9.49 -18.20
CA LEU A 186 9.65 8.49 -18.86
C LEU A 186 8.21 8.97 -19.03
N MET A 187 7.64 9.64 -18.03
CA MET A 187 6.31 10.26 -18.10
C MET A 187 6.16 11.26 -19.25
N LYS A 188 7.25 11.94 -19.64
CA LYS A 188 7.29 12.89 -20.77
C LYS A 188 7.57 12.19 -22.11
N LEU A 189 8.43 11.18 -22.11
CA LEU A 189 8.87 10.46 -23.33
C LEU A 189 7.83 9.48 -23.86
N ASP A 190 6.97 8.92 -23.00
CA ASP A 190 5.95 7.94 -23.38
C ASP A 190 4.58 8.27 -22.74
N PRO A 191 3.89 9.31 -23.23
CA PRO A 191 2.59 9.74 -22.69
C PRO A 191 1.51 8.66 -22.62
N PRO A 192 1.39 7.72 -23.59
CA PRO A 192 0.41 6.63 -23.48
C PRO A 192 0.55 5.77 -22.22
N HIS A 193 1.76 5.63 -21.68
CA HIS A 193 2.05 4.85 -20.46
C HIS A 193 2.29 5.73 -19.22
N ASN A 194 1.92 7.01 -19.28
CA ASN A 194 2.17 7.97 -18.21
C ASN A 194 1.69 7.48 -16.83
N GLN A 195 0.49 6.88 -16.78
CA GLN A 195 -0.08 6.38 -15.53
C GLN A 195 0.77 5.27 -14.92
N TYR A 196 1.29 4.36 -15.73
CA TYR A 196 2.19 3.30 -15.26
C TYR A 196 3.44 3.89 -14.58
N TYR A 197 4.09 4.87 -15.23
CA TYR A 197 5.27 5.51 -14.63
C TYR A 197 4.95 6.33 -13.38
N LYS A 198 3.76 6.96 -13.30
CA LYS A 198 3.29 7.63 -12.09
C LYS A 198 3.10 6.66 -10.93
N ASP A 199 2.54 5.48 -11.21
CA ASP A 199 2.32 4.45 -10.19
C ASP A 199 3.66 3.94 -9.67
N GLU A 200 4.62 3.63 -10.56
CA GLU A 200 5.98 3.24 -10.17
C GLU A 200 6.71 4.35 -9.40
N TYR A 201 6.62 5.60 -9.86
CA TYR A 201 7.16 6.77 -9.14
C TYR A 201 6.60 6.86 -7.73
N SER A 202 5.28 6.68 -7.58
CA SER A 202 4.60 6.74 -6.29
C SER A 202 5.10 5.65 -5.35
N LEU A 203 5.30 4.43 -5.83
CA LEU A 203 5.87 3.33 -5.04
C LEU A 203 7.30 3.63 -4.56
N VAL A 204 8.14 4.22 -5.41
CA VAL A 204 9.50 4.62 -5.05
C VAL A 204 9.50 5.73 -4.01
N LEU A 205 8.66 6.76 -4.20
CA LEU A 205 8.49 7.84 -3.22
C LEU A 205 7.99 7.29 -1.88
N PHE A 206 7.03 6.37 -1.91
CA PHE A 206 6.51 5.74 -0.71
C PHE A 206 7.58 4.93 0.04
N LYS A 207 8.40 4.18 -0.70
CA LYS A 207 9.57 3.47 -0.14
C LYS A 207 10.57 4.44 0.48
N GLN A 208 10.77 5.62 -0.11
CA GLN A 208 11.63 6.67 0.44
C GLN A 208 11.08 7.24 1.75
N VAL A 209 9.78 7.54 1.79
CA VAL A 209 9.11 8.04 3.00
C VAL A 209 9.18 7.01 4.13
N THR A 210 8.98 5.73 3.83
CA THR A 210 8.98 4.63 4.81
C THR A 210 10.37 4.03 5.05
N SER A 211 11.42 4.53 4.40
CA SER A 211 12.77 3.93 4.44
C SER A 211 13.38 3.91 5.85
N SER A 212 13.19 4.98 6.61
CA SER A 212 13.78 5.17 7.92
C SER A 212 12.79 5.82 8.87
N LYS A 213 13.03 5.63 10.16
CA LYS A 213 12.27 6.30 11.22
C LYS A 213 12.26 7.81 11.04
N GLU A 214 13.41 8.41 10.75
CA GLU A 214 13.58 9.86 10.61
C GLU A 214 12.80 10.40 9.41
N SER A 215 12.74 9.65 8.31
CA SER A 215 11.94 10.02 7.14
C SER A 215 10.43 9.93 7.46
N LEU A 216 10.00 8.83 8.09
CA LEU A 216 8.59 8.57 8.37
C LEU A 216 8.01 9.53 9.43
N LEU A 217 8.80 9.89 10.44
CA LEU A 217 8.38 10.81 11.49
C LEU A 217 8.03 12.21 10.97
N LYS A 218 8.57 12.64 9.83
CA LYS A 218 8.22 13.93 9.19
C LYS A 218 6.74 14.00 8.78
N TYR A 219 6.13 12.84 8.57
CA TYR A 219 4.74 12.69 8.16
C TYR A 219 3.84 12.28 9.32
N CYS A 220 4.38 12.18 10.53
CA CYS A 220 3.62 11.80 11.70
C CYS A 220 3.10 13.05 12.43
N TRP A 221 1.80 13.11 12.64
CA TRP A 221 1.10 14.22 13.27
C TRP A 221 0.24 13.75 14.43
N GLN A 222 0.00 14.65 15.38
CA GLN A 222 -0.88 14.41 16.52
C GLN A 222 -2.16 15.23 16.35
N TYR A 223 -3.29 14.64 16.73
CA TYR A 223 -4.56 15.35 16.82
C TYR A 223 -4.59 16.23 18.07
N LYS A 224 -4.99 17.50 17.94
CA LYS A 224 -4.89 18.52 19.01
C LYS A 224 -5.84 18.29 20.19
N ASP A 225 -7.00 17.69 19.95
CA ASP A 225 -8.10 17.61 20.91
C ASP A 225 -8.02 16.33 21.80
N SER A 226 -6.85 16.05 22.37
CA SER A 226 -6.58 14.86 23.20
C SER A 226 -7.21 14.91 24.61
N THR A 227 -8.33 15.63 24.82
CA THR A 227 -8.95 15.77 26.15
C THR A 227 -9.90 14.63 26.54
N SER A 228 -10.12 13.64 25.68
CA SER A 228 -10.86 12.41 26.01
C SER A 228 -10.11 11.19 25.51
N SER A 229 -9.91 10.23 26.40
CA SER A 229 -9.31 8.94 26.11
C SER A 229 -10.18 8.15 25.12
N ASN A 230 -9.53 7.69 24.03
CA ASN A 230 -9.69 6.38 23.36
C ASN A 230 -9.54 6.40 21.83
N ILE A 231 -9.72 7.53 21.14
CA ILE A 231 -9.46 7.63 19.68
C ILE A 231 -8.55 8.83 19.35
N THR A 232 -8.61 9.89 20.14
CA THR A 232 -7.95 11.20 19.91
C THR A 232 -6.53 11.33 20.45
N ASP A 233 -5.98 10.27 21.04
CA ASP A 233 -4.55 10.17 21.40
C ASP A 233 -3.69 9.58 20.27
N CYS A 234 -4.31 9.29 19.13
CA CYS A 234 -3.74 8.50 18.05
C CYS A 234 -2.77 9.30 17.17
N LEU A 235 -1.66 8.65 16.86
CA LEU A 235 -0.67 9.06 15.88
C LEU A 235 -1.29 8.98 14.48
N CYS A 236 -1.35 10.11 13.77
CA CYS A 236 -1.84 10.18 12.39
C CYS A 236 -0.67 10.22 11.42
N LEU A 237 -0.61 9.26 10.50
CA LEU A 237 0.34 9.29 9.39
C LEU A 237 -0.29 10.08 8.24
N ARG A 238 0.29 11.25 7.93
CA ARG A 238 -0.22 12.18 6.93
C ARG A 238 0.64 12.16 5.67
N LEU A 239 0.16 11.49 4.64
CA LEU A 239 0.76 11.35 3.31
C LEU A 239 -0.06 12.11 2.26
N ASN A 240 -0.67 13.22 2.65
CA ASN A 240 -1.49 14.08 1.81
C ASN A 240 -0.64 15.00 0.92
N ASN A 241 -1.18 15.43 -0.23
CA ASN A 241 -0.51 16.36 -1.16
C ASN A 241 0.83 15.86 -1.74
N LEU A 242 1.01 14.54 -1.87
CA LEU A 242 2.24 13.93 -2.40
C LEU A 242 2.12 13.54 -3.89
N SER A 243 0.98 13.86 -4.52
CA SER A 243 0.68 13.47 -5.91
C SER A 243 0.77 11.95 -6.16
N LEU A 244 0.51 11.15 -5.13
CA LEU A 244 0.58 9.69 -5.21
C LEU A 244 -0.55 9.15 -6.09
N SER A 245 -0.23 8.26 -7.03
CA SER A 245 -1.24 7.52 -7.79
C SER A 245 -1.34 6.04 -7.39
N ARG A 246 -0.37 5.55 -6.63
CA ARG A 246 -0.34 4.21 -6.04
C ARG A 246 0.32 4.24 -4.66
N ILE A 247 -0.11 3.34 -3.78
CA ILE A 247 0.42 3.13 -2.42
C ILE A 247 1.10 1.76 -2.32
N GLY A 248 2.01 1.59 -1.35
CA GLY A 248 2.81 0.38 -1.20
C GLY A 248 3.50 0.30 0.17
N SER A 249 4.52 -0.56 0.29
CA SER A 249 5.33 -0.74 1.51
C SER A 249 4.52 -0.91 2.81
N PHE A 250 3.39 -1.64 2.71
CA PHE A 250 2.44 -1.82 3.81
C PHE A 250 3.03 -2.54 5.01
N GLU A 251 4.06 -3.38 4.79
CA GLU A 251 4.81 -4.01 5.86
C GLU A 251 5.26 -2.98 6.89
N ARG A 252 5.74 -1.81 6.44
CA ARG A 252 6.28 -0.76 7.32
C ARG A 252 5.21 0.06 8.04
N LEU A 253 3.94 -0.16 7.69
CA LEU A 253 2.81 0.64 8.14
C LEU A 253 1.77 -0.17 8.93
N LEU A 254 2.05 -1.42 9.27
CA LEU A 254 1.11 -2.29 10.00
C LEU A 254 0.66 -1.75 11.37
N TRP A 255 1.41 -0.79 11.93
CA TRP A 255 1.09 -0.10 13.20
C TRP A 255 0.10 1.07 13.03
N VAL A 256 -0.18 1.51 11.80
CA VAL A 256 -0.95 2.72 11.52
C VAL A 256 -2.43 2.53 11.87
N GLN A 257 -2.96 3.43 12.67
CA GLN A 257 -4.37 3.48 13.07
C GLN A 257 -5.13 4.66 12.45
N SER A 258 -4.43 5.76 12.13
CA SER A 258 -4.99 6.92 11.45
C SER A 258 -4.11 7.28 10.27
N LEU A 259 -4.69 7.29 9.07
CA LEU A 259 -3.99 7.51 7.80
C LEU A 259 -4.70 8.58 6.98
N ASP A 260 -3.96 9.63 6.62
CA ASP A 260 -4.41 10.67 5.71
C ASP A 260 -3.69 10.55 4.38
N LEU A 261 -4.44 10.20 3.33
CA LEU A 261 -4.02 10.10 1.93
C LEU A 261 -4.76 11.13 1.06
N SER A 262 -5.33 12.18 1.66
CA SER A 262 -6.11 13.18 0.94
C SER A 262 -5.26 13.98 -0.06
N HIS A 263 -5.91 14.59 -1.05
CA HIS A 263 -5.27 15.41 -2.06
C HIS A 263 -4.13 14.68 -2.81
N ASN A 264 -4.39 13.45 -3.23
CA ASN A 264 -3.50 12.66 -4.08
C ASN A 264 -4.21 12.33 -5.42
N GLN A 265 -3.67 11.40 -6.19
CA GLN A 265 -4.18 10.97 -7.49
C GLN A 265 -4.52 9.47 -7.50
N LEU A 266 -4.94 8.92 -6.35
CA LEU A 266 -5.17 7.49 -6.19
C LEU A 266 -6.42 7.05 -6.98
N HIS A 267 -6.27 6.00 -7.76
CA HIS A 267 -7.37 5.35 -8.49
C HIS A 267 -7.88 4.08 -7.82
N SER A 268 -7.09 3.53 -6.90
CA SER A 268 -7.38 2.33 -6.10
C SER A 268 -6.63 2.45 -4.78
N ILE A 269 -7.12 1.76 -3.76
CA ILE A 269 -6.48 1.62 -2.45
C ILE A 269 -5.98 0.19 -2.17
N GLU A 270 -5.72 -0.57 -3.22
CA GLU A 270 -5.17 -1.94 -3.13
C GLU A 270 -3.98 -2.03 -2.16
N GLY A 271 -3.99 -3.06 -1.33
CA GLY A 271 -2.98 -3.32 -0.30
C GLY A 271 -3.30 -2.71 1.06
N LEU A 272 -4.26 -1.76 1.15
CA LEU A 272 -4.74 -1.27 2.46
C LEU A 272 -5.40 -2.36 3.30
N GLU A 273 -5.83 -3.48 2.71
CA GLU A 273 -6.29 -4.65 3.46
C GLU A 273 -5.23 -5.20 4.44
N ALA A 274 -3.94 -4.89 4.26
CA ALA A 274 -2.90 -5.25 5.21
C ALA A 274 -2.96 -4.44 6.53
N LEU A 275 -3.56 -3.24 6.52
CA LEU A 275 -3.57 -2.32 7.66
C LEU A 275 -4.71 -2.63 8.63
N GLN A 276 -4.67 -3.80 9.25
CA GLN A 276 -5.75 -4.32 10.10
C GLN A 276 -6.05 -3.47 11.34
N LEU A 277 -5.14 -2.57 11.75
CA LEU A 277 -5.35 -1.63 12.86
C LEU A 277 -5.97 -0.29 12.43
N LEU A 278 -6.20 -0.08 11.13
CA LEU A 278 -6.66 1.20 10.59
C LEU A 278 -8.09 1.51 11.05
N SER A 279 -8.24 2.59 11.82
CA SER A 279 -9.51 3.07 12.38
C SER A 279 -10.01 4.33 11.70
N CYS A 280 -9.09 5.18 11.22
CA CYS A 280 -9.41 6.44 10.57
C CYS A 280 -8.68 6.56 9.24
N LEU A 281 -9.43 6.77 8.15
CA LEU A 281 -8.88 6.85 6.80
C LEU A 281 -9.44 8.07 6.06
N ASN A 282 -8.55 8.96 5.62
CA ASN A 282 -8.89 10.08 4.75
C ASN A 282 -8.40 9.82 3.32
N LEU A 283 -9.32 9.74 2.37
CA LEU A 283 -9.10 9.57 0.93
C LEU A 283 -9.69 10.74 0.13
N ARG A 284 -10.05 11.84 0.80
CA ARG A 284 -10.64 13.02 0.18
C ARG A 284 -9.79 13.55 -0.98
N HIS A 285 -10.43 14.04 -2.05
CA HIS A 285 -9.73 14.63 -3.21
C HIS A 285 -8.71 13.65 -3.83
N ASN A 286 -9.19 12.50 -4.28
CA ASN A 286 -8.43 11.51 -5.07
C ASN A 286 -9.15 11.26 -6.43
N LYS A 287 -8.85 10.13 -7.08
CA LYS A 287 -9.36 9.74 -8.41
C LYS A 287 -10.06 8.38 -8.38
N LEU A 288 -10.68 8.06 -7.24
CA LEU A 288 -11.45 6.82 -7.06
C LEU A 288 -12.73 6.94 -7.88
N SER A 289 -12.88 6.11 -8.90
CA SER A 289 -13.94 6.26 -9.92
C SER A 289 -15.07 5.21 -9.84
N SER A 290 -14.85 4.16 -9.06
CA SER A 290 -15.74 3.01 -8.89
C SER A 290 -15.81 2.63 -7.41
N PHE A 291 -16.85 1.91 -7.00
CA PHE A 291 -16.89 1.29 -5.67
C PHE A 291 -15.86 0.14 -5.53
N MET A 292 -15.50 -0.51 -6.64
CA MET A 292 -14.49 -1.57 -6.64
C MET A 292 -13.08 -1.06 -6.32
N ALA A 293 -12.79 0.21 -6.59
CA ALA A 293 -11.57 0.86 -6.13
C ALA A 293 -11.44 0.86 -4.59
N LEU A 294 -12.56 0.66 -3.86
CA LEU A 294 -12.66 0.55 -2.41
C LEU A 294 -12.76 -0.90 -1.90
N ASP A 295 -12.63 -1.92 -2.76
CA ASP A 295 -12.70 -3.35 -2.38
C ASP A 295 -11.84 -3.72 -1.16
N PRO A 296 -10.60 -3.21 -1.00
CA PRO A 296 -9.78 -3.44 0.19
C PRO A 296 -10.45 -3.13 1.54
N LEU A 297 -11.40 -2.17 1.60
CA LEU A 297 -12.08 -1.82 2.84
C LEU A 297 -12.88 -2.99 3.43
N ARG A 298 -13.31 -3.94 2.59
CA ARG A 298 -14.05 -5.14 3.02
C ARG A 298 -13.26 -6.01 4.00
N PHE A 299 -11.94 -5.84 4.06
CA PHE A 299 -11.06 -6.56 4.99
C PHE A 299 -10.78 -5.79 6.29
N LEU A 300 -11.34 -4.58 6.44
CA LEU A 300 -11.14 -3.68 7.59
C LEU A 300 -12.41 -3.52 8.46
N LYS A 301 -13.33 -4.50 8.38
CA LYS A 301 -14.66 -4.45 9.03
C LYS A 301 -14.64 -4.13 10.52
N SER A 302 -13.70 -4.74 11.25
CA SER A 302 -13.64 -4.64 12.71
C SER A 302 -12.95 -3.36 13.19
N SER A 303 -12.04 -2.80 12.39
CA SER A 303 -11.16 -1.70 12.80
C SER A 303 -11.62 -0.34 12.30
N LEU A 304 -12.08 -0.23 11.05
CA LEU A 304 -12.39 1.05 10.42
C LEU A 304 -13.65 1.69 11.02
N LYS A 305 -13.53 2.92 11.51
CA LYS A 305 -14.61 3.69 12.17
C LYS A 305 -14.90 5.03 11.49
N VAL A 306 -13.88 5.68 10.94
CA VAL A 306 -14.00 6.98 10.28
C VAL A 306 -13.43 6.90 8.87
N LEU A 307 -14.24 7.26 7.88
CA LEU A 307 -13.86 7.23 6.47
C LEU A 307 -14.28 8.53 5.77
N ASP A 308 -13.33 9.19 5.13
CA ASP A 308 -13.61 10.31 4.22
C ASP A 308 -13.23 9.90 2.80
N ILE A 309 -14.20 9.74 1.92
CA ILE A 309 -14.04 9.48 0.47
C ILE A 309 -14.61 10.64 -0.37
N SER A 310 -14.84 11.80 0.25
CA SER A 310 -15.43 12.96 -0.40
C SER A 310 -14.56 13.48 -1.56
N TYR A 311 -15.21 14.15 -2.51
CA TYR A 311 -14.57 14.76 -3.68
C TYR A 311 -13.69 13.79 -4.48
N ASN A 312 -14.20 12.58 -4.71
CA ASN A 312 -13.66 11.61 -5.65
C ASN A 312 -14.54 11.56 -6.91
N GLU A 313 -14.44 10.50 -7.70
CA GLU A 313 -15.15 10.30 -8.97
C GLU A 313 -16.05 9.05 -8.92
N ILE A 314 -16.43 8.59 -7.72
CA ILE A 314 -17.15 7.33 -7.53
C ILE A 314 -18.50 7.43 -8.24
N GLY A 315 -18.79 6.46 -9.11
CA GLY A 315 -20.02 6.42 -9.91
C GLY A 315 -19.85 6.92 -11.33
N VAL A 316 -18.68 7.44 -11.71
CA VAL A 316 -18.39 7.83 -13.11
C VAL A 316 -18.35 6.60 -14.03
N HIS A 317 -17.91 5.45 -13.53
CA HIS A 317 -17.85 4.20 -14.28
C HIS A 317 -18.63 3.08 -13.57
N THR A 318 -19.51 2.40 -14.29
CA THR A 318 -20.29 1.26 -13.79
C THR A 318 -19.47 -0.04 -13.71
N VAL A 319 -18.37 -0.13 -14.46
CA VAL A 319 -17.45 -1.29 -14.45
C VAL A 319 -16.05 -0.78 -14.23
N ASP A 320 -15.38 -1.34 -13.21
CA ASP A 320 -13.97 -1.08 -12.98
C ASP A 320 -13.12 -1.92 -13.94
N THR A 321 -12.68 -1.30 -15.04
CA THR A 321 -11.77 -1.92 -16.00
C THR A 321 -10.35 -2.10 -15.47
N ARG A 322 -10.01 -1.48 -14.34
CA ARG A 322 -8.68 -1.56 -13.70
C ARG A 322 -8.59 -2.67 -12.67
N ARG A 323 -9.71 -3.31 -12.31
CA ARG A 323 -9.78 -4.43 -11.36
C ARG A 323 -8.81 -5.58 -11.67
N TYR A 324 -8.51 -5.81 -12.96
CA TYR A 324 -7.60 -6.87 -13.40
C TYR A 324 -6.16 -6.40 -13.68
N LEU A 325 -5.89 -5.10 -13.60
CA LEU A 325 -4.53 -4.56 -13.79
C LEU A 325 -3.68 -4.72 -12.53
N CYS A 326 -4.32 -4.70 -11.37
CA CYS A 326 -3.69 -4.89 -10.07
C CYS A 326 -4.63 -5.72 -9.19
N SER A 327 -4.49 -7.04 -9.26
CA SER A 327 -5.33 -7.97 -8.50
C SER A 327 -4.62 -8.42 -7.22
N SER A 328 -5.17 -8.00 -6.08
CA SER A 328 -4.77 -8.52 -4.77
C SER A 328 -5.14 -10.01 -4.67
N PRO A 329 -4.27 -10.87 -4.11
CA PRO A 329 -4.59 -12.27 -3.84
C PRO A 329 -5.85 -12.46 -2.97
N MET A 330 -6.23 -11.43 -2.21
CA MET A 330 -7.39 -11.44 -1.32
C MET A 330 -8.70 -11.04 -2.04
N SER A 331 -8.65 -10.45 -3.23
CA SER A 331 -9.80 -9.87 -3.95
C SER A 331 -10.60 -10.88 -4.80
N HIS A 332 -10.22 -12.16 -4.81
CA HIS A 332 -10.71 -13.12 -5.81
C HIS A 332 -12.10 -13.74 -5.57
N THR A 333 -12.87 -13.31 -4.58
CA THR A 333 -14.22 -13.87 -4.37
C THR A 333 -15.23 -12.78 -4.02
N LEU A 334 -16.00 -12.34 -5.02
CA LEU A 334 -17.29 -11.68 -4.79
C LEU A 334 -18.35 -12.78 -4.88
N ASP A 335 -18.57 -13.50 -3.77
CA ASP A 335 -19.73 -14.39 -3.69
C ASP A 335 -21.00 -13.53 -3.66
N TYR A 336 -22.00 -13.94 -4.45
CA TYR A 336 -23.32 -13.33 -4.44
C TYR A 336 -23.95 -13.52 -3.05
N ASP A 337 -24.20 -12.42 -2.35
CA ASP A 337 -24.77 -12.45 -1.00
C ASP A 337 -26.29 -12.42 -1.11
N THR A 338 -26.93 -13.56 -0.82
CA THR A 338 -28.38 -13.69 -0.84
C THR A 338 -29.06 -12.75 0.17
N LYS A 339 -28.33 -12.25 1.19
CA LYS A 339 -28.84 -11.26 2.15
C LYS A 339 -29.10 -9.90 1.51
N PHE A 340 -28.46 -9.59 0.39
CA PHE A 340 -28.75 -8.35 -0.32
C PHE A 340 -30.12 -8.35 -0.96
N GLU A 341 -30.60 -9.48 -1.48
CA GLU A 341 -31.97 -9.54 -2.02
C GLU A 341 -33.01 -9.27 -0.93
N GLU A 342 -32.80 -9.83 0.26
CA GLU A 342 -33.62 -9.55 1.45
C GLU A 342 -33.54 -8.06 1.84
N PHE A 343 -32.34 -7.47 1.83
CA PHE A 343 -32.13 -6.06 2.15
C PHE A 343 -32.77 -5.10 1.12
N ALA A 344 -32.64 -5.44 -0.17
CA ALA A 344 -33.17 -4.68 -1.30
C ALA A 344 -34.70 -4.80 -1.38
N ASN A 345 -35.30 -5.82 -0.77
CA ASN A 345 -36.75 -6.02 -0.63
C ASN A 345 -37.50 -5.88 -1.98
N GLY A 346 -36.90 -6.35 -3.07
CA GLY A 346 -37.47 -6.27 -4.43
C GLY A 346 -37.48 -4.88 -5.08
N ASP A 347 -36.86 -3.85 -4.49
CA ASP A 347 -36.70 -2.56 -5.14
C ASP A 347 -35.66 -2.65 -6.27
N ALA A 348 -36.14 -2.69 -7.51
CA ALA A 348 -35.32 -2.75 -8.72
C ALA A 348 -34.30 -1.60 -8.82
N LYS A 349 -34.51 -0.47 -8.11
CA LYS A 349 -33.56 0.65 -8.08
C LYS A 349 -32.43 0.44 -7.07
N SER A 350 -32.66 -0.34 -6.01
CA SER A 350 -31.66 -0.70 -5.00
C SER A 350 -30.61 -1.69 -5.52
N VAL A 351 -30.93 -2.47 -6.57
CA VAL A 351 -29.99 -3.37 -7.27
C VAL A 351 -28.74 -2.63 -7.78
N ASN A 352 -28.88 -1.34 -8.12
CA ASN A 352 -27.76 -0.51 -8.60
C ASN A 352 -26.72 -0.18 -7.50
N PHE A 353 -27.00 -0.50 -6.24
CA PHE A 353 -26.11 -0.26 -5.10
C PHE A 353 -25.47 -1.55 -4.56
N TRP A 354 -25.54 -2.66 -5.30
CA TRP A 354 -24.89 -3.92 -4.91
C TRP A 354 -23.39 -3.74 -4.61
N ASP A 355 -22.68 -3.02 -5.46
CA ASP A 355 -21.25 -2.79 -5.25
C ASP A 355 -21.01 -2.05 -3.92
N ALA A 356 -21.76 -0.99 -3.66
CA ALA A 356 -21.70 -0.27 -2.39
C ALA A 356 -22.09 -1.17 -1.20
N TYR A 357 -23.13 -2.00 -1.34
CA TYR A 357 -23.52 -2.98 -0.30
C TYR A 357 -22.36 -3.92 0.02
N SER A 358 -21.72 -4.47 -1.00
CA SER A 358 -20.64 -5.44 -0.84
C SER A 358 -19.38 -4.84 -0.21
N ILE A 359 -19.17 -3.52 -0.33
CA ILE A 359 -18.12 -2.76 0.37
C ILE A 359 -18.54 -2.40 1.80
N PHE A 360 -19.63 -1.63 1.95
CA PHE A 360 -20.02 -0.98 3.20
C PHE A 360 -20.81 -1.88 4.14
N GLY A 361 -21.51 -2.90 3.64
CA GLY A 361 -22.46 -3.69 4.43
C GLY A 361 -21.83 -4.50 5.56
N GLY A 362 -20.50 -4.69 5.53
CA GLY A 362 -19.76 -5.30 6.63
C GLY A 362 -19.03 -4.32 7.53
N LEU A 363 -19.07 -3.02 7.25
CA LEU A 363 -18.32 -2.00 7.98
C LEU A 363 -19.16 -1.43 9.13
N SER A 364 -18.53 -1.27 10.30
CA SER A 364 -19.15 -0.61 11.45
C SER A 364 -18.65 0.84 11.58
N LEU A 365 -18.87 1.64 10.53
CA LEU A 365 -18.51 3.06 10.49
C LEU A 365 -19.37 3.89 11.45
N ILE A 366 -18.75 4.89 12.06
CA ILE A 366 -19.39 5.89 12.93
C ILE A 366 -19.45 7.24 12.22
N GLN A 367 -18.46 7.56 11.39
CA GLN A 367 -18.42 8.76 10.56
C GLN A 367 -18.05 8.40 9.13
N LEU A 368 -18.81 8.97 8.18
CA LEU A 368 -18.58 8.81 6.76
C LEU A 368 -18.77 10.16 6.05
N ASP A 369 -17.80 10.56 5.23
CA ASP A 369 -17.91 11.72 4.35
C ASP A 369 -17.81 11.22 2.88
N ILE A 370 -18.84 11.44 2.07
CA ILE A 370 -18.97 10.99 0.68
C ILE A 370 -19.28 12.13 -0.32
N VAL A 371 -19.57 13.33 0.17
CA VAL A 371 -19.97 14.48 -0.64
C VAL A 371 -19.05 14.72 -1.84
N GLY A 372 -19.62 15.12 -2.97
CA GLY A 372 -18.85 15.47 -4.18
C GLY A 372 -18.47 14.28 -5.07
N ASN A 373 -19.01 13.09 -4.82
CA ASN A 373 -18.95 11.95 -5.74
C ASN A 373 -20.18 11.90 -6.67
N VAL A 374 -20.02 11.32 -7.87
CA VAL A 374 -21.09 11.24 -8.89
C VAL A 374 -22.23 10.30 -8.49
N ALA A 375 -21.91 9.20 -7.79
CA ALA A 375 -22.90 8.23 -7.29
C ALA A 375 -23.79 8.77 -6.17
N VAL A 376 -23.44 9.91 -5.56
CA VAL A 376 -24.10 10.42 -4.35
C VAL A 376 -25.33 11.24 -4.75
N ASP A 377 -26.49 10.58 -4.72
CA ASP A 377 -27.81 11.20 -4.76
C ASP A 377 -28.58 10.94 -3.44
N GLU A 378 -29.75 11.55 -3.28
CA GLU A 378 -30.58 11.39 -2.07
C GLU A 378 -30.94 9.92 -1.79
N ARG A 379 -31.13 9.11 -2.84
CA ARG A 379 -31.47 7.68 -2.70
C ARG A 379 -30.27 6.89 -2.20
N PHE A 380 -29.08 7.21 -2.68
CA PHE A 380 -27.85 6.58 -2.21
C PHE A 380 -27.59 6.91 -0.73
N VAL A 381 -27.82 8.15 -0.32
CA VAL A 381 -27.74 8.56 1.10
C VAL A 381 -28.72 7.76 1.96
N GLN A 382 -29.99 7.66 1.56
CA GLN A 382 -31.00 6.85 2.27
C GLN A 382 -30.60 5.36 2.34
N PHE A 383 -30.05 4.82 1.26
CA PHE A 383 -29.52 3.46 1.21
C PHE A 383 -28.38 3.26 2.23
N LEU A 384 -27.41 4.17 2.31
CA LEU A 384 -26.29 4.06 3.25
C LEU A 384 -26.73 4.18 4.71
N VAL A 385 -27.66 5.10 5.02
CA VAL A 385 -28.22 5.23 6.37
C VAL A 385 -28.98 3.96 6.77
N LYS A 386 -29.71 3.34 5.84
CA LYS A 386 -30.38 2.06 6.07
C LYS A 386 -29.37 0.91 6.25
N LEU A 387 -28.26 0.93 5.53
CA LEU A 387 -27.24 -0.12 5.54
C LEU A 387 -26.39 -0.09 6.82
N MET A 388 -25.97 1.11 7.25
CA MET A 388 -25.02 1.30 8.34
C MET A 388 -25.71 1.91 9.57
N HIS A 389 -26.43 1.08 10.32
CA HIS A 389 -27.16 1.51 11.53
C HIS A 389 -26.27 2.14 12.63
N GLY A 390 -24.95 1.89 12.62
CA GLY A 390 -24.00 2.48 13.56
C GLY A 390 -23.47 3.87 13.16
N LEU A 391 -23.83 4.36 11.98
CA LEU A 391 -23.36 5.64 11.45
C LEU A 391 -24.02 6.80 12.20
N LYS A 392 -23.21 7.64 12.86
CA LYS A 392 -23.66 8.82 13.59
C LYS A 392 -23.48 10.12 12.81
N TRP A 393 -22.47 10.18 11.96
CA TRP A 393 -22.11 11.39 11.21
C TRP A 393 -22.01 11.08 9.72
N LEU A 394 -22.74 11.84 8.89
CA LEU A 394 -22.68 11.75 7.43
C LEU A 394 -22.49 13.13 6.82
N ASP A 395 -21.41 13.32 6.06
CA ASP A 395 -21.05 14.61 5.43
C ASP A 395 -20.99 15.78 6.43
N GLY A 396 -20.70 15.46 7.68
CA GLY A 396 -20.63 16.39 8.79
C GLY A 396 -21.91 16.72 9.53
N GLU A 397 -23.04 16.20 9.08
CA GLU A 397 -24.33 16.27 9.77
C GLU A 397 -24.49 15.09 10.72
N GLU A 398 -25.09 15.33 11.89
CA GLU A 398 -25.44 14.28 12.85
C GLU A 398 -26.73 13.59 12.38
N LEU A 399 -26.69 12.26 12.29
CA LEU A 399 -27.83 11.43 11.95
C LEU A 399 -28.63 11.14 13.22
N ASN A 400 -29.95 11.39 13.17
CA ASN A 400 -30.87 11.19 14.30
C ASN A 400 -31.34 9.75 14.47
#